data_AF-A0A3M9N0P3-F1
#
_entry.id   AF-A0A3M9N0P3-F1
#
_cell.length_a   1.000
_cell.length_b   1.000
_cell.length_c   1.000
_cell.angle_alpha   90.00
_cell.angle_beta   90.00
_cell.angle_gamma   90.00
#
_symmetry.space_group_name_H-M   'P 1'
#
loop_
_entity.id
_entity.type
_entity.pdbx_description
1 polymer ?
#
loop_
_entity_poly.entity_id
_entity_poly.type
_entity_poly.pdbx_seq_one_letter_code
_entity_poly.pdbx_strand_id
1 'polypeptide(L)'
;MAEFVTIPKELPPRLKMDYEQKIPKTIWQTFKTNQVPAIMKDYVDSWITKNPEYEYRFYDDEDVKDFLSSNFPEFYTGFNKIKFGASKSDLWRYLIIYKYGGVYADIDCLCVNPLRQWIDSSSMYVTQLGTNKDICQWLLMSIPGNPIFLKAAERSLENINNNQSKASYYGFKFINNEILISID
;
A
#
# COMPACT_ATOMS: atom_id res chain seq x y z
N MET A 1 -6.83 -19.79 -23.06
CA MET A 1 -5.71 -19.27 -22.24
C MET A 1 -6.16 -17.95 -21.66
N ALA A 2 -5.81 -17.63 -20.41
CA ALA A 2 -6.11 -16.29 -19.88
C ALA A 2 -5.35 -15.26 -20.72
N GLU A 3 -6.06 -14.26 -21.23
CA GLU A 3 -5.45 -13.14 -21.95
C GLU A 3 -4.70 -12.27 -20.94
N PHE A 4 -3.45 -11.93 -21.27
CA PHE A 4 -2.61 -11.05 -20.46
C PHE A 4 -2.50 -9.69 -21.15
N VAL A 5 -2.51 -8.65 -20.34
CA VAL A 5 -2.41 -7.26 -20.79
C VAL A 5 -1.38 -6.52 -19.96
N THR A 6 -0.81 -5.48 -20.55
CA THR A 6 0.23 -4.66 -19.90
C THR A 6 -0.40 -3.51 -19.11
N ILE A 7 -0.03 -3.40 -17.84
CA ILE A 7 -0.31 -2.23 -17.00
C ILE A 7 0.81 -1.19 -17.20
N PRO A 8 0.47 0.09 -17.46
CA PRO A 8 1.47 1.15 -17.50
C PRO A 8 2.11 1.33 -16.13
N LYS A 9 3.45 1.49 -16.10
CA LYS A 9 4.22 1.71 -14.87
C LYS A 9 3.91 3.05 -14.22
N GLU A 10 3.66 4.05 -15.03
CA GLU A 10 3.38 5.41 -14.59
C GLU A 10 2.33 6.03 -15.51
N LEU A 11 1.40 6.78 -14.92
CA LEU A 11 0.54 7.70 -15.64
C LEU A 11 0.45 9.02 -14.85
N PRO A 12 0.73 10.17 -15.49
CA PRO A 12 0.59 11.45 -14.82
C PRO A 12 -0.89 11.75 -14.49
N PRO A 13 -1.17 12.75 -13.63
CA PRO A 13 -2.52 13.28 -13.45
C PRO A 13 -3.13 13.74 -14.79
N ARG A 14 -4.39 13.39 -15.02
CA ARG A 14 -5.19 13.78 -16.19
C ARG A 14 -5.99 15.07 -15.96
N LEU A 15 -6.31 15.39 -14.71
CA LEU A 15 -6.97 16.63 -14.32
C LEU A 15 -6.14 17.41 -13.29
N LYS A 16 -6.38 18.72 -13.24
CA LYS A 16 -5.79 19.59 -12.22
C LYS A 16 -6.43 19.34 -10.86
N MET A 17 -5.65 19.59 -9.81
CA MET A 17 -6.12 19.56 -8.43
C MET A 17 -7.04 20.77 -8.19
N ASP A 18 -8.31 20.52 -7.92
CA ASP A 18 -9.32 21.54 -7.60
C ASP A 18 -9.73 21.55 -6.11
N TYR A 19 -9.08 20.71 -5.29
CA TYR A 19 -9.27 20.66 -3.84
C TYR A 19 -7.98 20.35 -3.07
N GLU A 20 -7.91 20.89 -1.86
CA GLU A 20 -6.83 20.70 -0.89
C GLU A 20 -6.92 19.33 -0.21
N GLN A 21 -5.77 18.67 -0.05
CA GLN A 21 -5.63 17.47 0.77
C GLN A 21 -4.19 17.31 1.26
N LYS A 22 -4.01 16.69 2.43
CA LYS A 22 -2.68 16.39 2.97
C LYS A 22 -2.09 15.10 2.42
N ILE A 23 -2.93 14.09 2.17
CA ILE A 23 -2.50 12.82 1.58
C ILE A 23 -2.04 13.09 0.15
N PRO A 24 -0.84 12.65 -0.26
CA PRO A 24 -0.37 12.82 -1.63
C PRO A 24 -1.31 12.18 -2.66
N LYS A 25 -1.49 12.84 -3.80
CA LYS A 25 -2.34 12.35 -4.90
C LYS A 25 -1.61 11.34 -5.79
N THR A 26 -1.08 10.27 -5.20
CA THR A 26 -0.42 9.17 -5.92
C THR A 26 -1.08 7.85 -5.54
N ILE A 27 -1.47 7.06 -6.54
CA ILE A 27 -2.02 5.71 -6.37
C ILE A 27 -0.90 4.72 -6.67
N TRP A 28 -0.63 3.83 -5.72
CA TRP A 28 0.35 2.76 -5.79
C TRP A 28 -0.37 1.41 -5.91
N GLN A 29 0.01 0.63 -6.91
CA GLN A 29 -0.39 -0.78 -7.02
C GLN A 29 0.82 -1.63 -7.36
N THR A 30 0.74 -2.92 -7.06
CA THR A 30 1.81 -3.87 -7.40
C THR A 30 1.26 -5.21 -7.83
N PHE A 31 2.05 -5.90 -8.65
CA PHE A 31 1.88 -7.32 -8.95
C PHE A 31 3.23 -7.91 -9.35
N LYS A 32 3.31 -9.24 -9.53
CA LYS A 32 4.58 -9.90 -9.88
C LYS A 32 5.25 -9.33 -11.14
N THR A 33 4.45 -8.98 -12.14
CA THR A 33 4.87 -8.38 -13.41
C THR A 33 3.80 -7.37 -13.84
N ASN A 34 4.15 -6.42 -14.72
CA ASN A 34 3.14 -5.56 -15.33
C ASN A 34 2.32 -6.24 -16.43
N GLN A 35 2.64 -7.48 -16.81
CA GLN A 35 1.73 -8.34 -17.57
C GLN A 35 0.78 -9.03 -16.58
N VAL A 36 -0.51 -8.69 -16.64
CA VAL A 36 -1.53 -9.18 -15.70
C VAL A 36 -2.70 -9.83 -16.46
N PRO A 37 -3.47 -10.72 -15.85
CA PRO A 37 -4.72 -11.20 -16.44
C PRO A 37 -5.64 -10.03 -16.82
N ALA A 38 -6.30 -10.12 -17.99
CA ALA A 38 -7.12 -9.03 -18.53
C ALA A 38 -8.15 -8.47 -17.54
N ILE A 39 -8.76 -9.31 -16.70
CA ILE A 39 -9.72 -8.87 -15.66
C ILE A 39 -9.10 -7.87 -14.65
N MET A 40 -7.81 -7.97 -14.35
CA MET A 40 -7.13 -7.01 -13.46
C MET A 40 -7.00 -5.63 -14.09
N LYS A 41 -6.97 -5.54 -15.43
CA LYS A 41 -6.94 -4.25 -16.12
C LYS A 41 -8.19 -3.45 -15.86
N ASP A 42 -9.37 -4.08 -15.83
CA ASP A 42 -10.63 -3.40 -15.52
C ASP A 42 -10.61 -2.82 -14.10
N TYR A 43 -10.01 -3.56 -13.14
CA TYR A 43 -9.83 -3.07 -11.78
C TYR A 43 -8.84 -1.90 -11.71
N VAL A 44 -7.67 -2.03 -12.32
CA VAL A 44 -6.68 -0.94 -12.43
C VAL A 44 -7.29 0.32 -13.08
N ASP A 45 -8.00 0.14 -14.19
CA ASP A 45 -8.63 1.23 -14.93
C ASP A 45 -9.72 1.90 -14.12
N SER A 46 -10.44 1.17 -13.26
CA SER A 46 -11.42 1.79 -12.38
C SER A 46 -10.78 2.80 -11.41
N TRP A 47 -9.58 2.51 -10.89
CA TRP A 47 -8.83 3.45 -10.04
C TRP A 47 -8.35 4.66 -10.84
N ILE A 48 -7.78 4.44 -12.03
CA ILE A 48 -7.28 5.51 -12.89
C ILE A 48 -8.43 6.41 -13.36
N THR A 49 -9.51 5.84 -13.88
CA THR A 49 -10.60 6.62 -14.48
C THR A 49 -11.39 7.41 -13.45
N LYS A 50 -11.60 6.87 -12.24
CA LYS A 50 -12.35 7.56 -11.17
C LYS A 50 -11.54 8.64 -10.46
N ASN A 51 -10.22 8.56 -10.52
CA ASN A 51 -9.30 9.47 -9.83
C ASN A 51 -8.37 10.19 -10.83
N PRO A 52 -8.93 10.92 -11.82
CA PRO A 52 -8.16 11.60 -12.87
C PRO A 52 -7.13 12.62 -12.32
N GLU A 53 -7.31 13.13 -11.12
CA GLU A 53 -6.43 14.06 -10.42
C GLU A 53 -5.21 13.39 -9.76
N TYR A 54 -5.17 12.05 -9.72
CA TYR A 54 -4.08 11.29 -9.10
C TYR A 54 -3.07 10.83 -10.15
N GLU A 55 -1.79 10.91 -9.80
CA GLU A 55 -0.75 10.14 -10.47
C GLU A 55 -0.96 8.65 -10.18
N TYR A 56 -0.78 7.79 -11.18
CA TYR A 56 -0.80 6.35 -11.00
C TYR A 56 0.60 5.77 -11.14
N ARG A 57 0.99 4.90 -10.22
CA ARG A 57 2.27 4.19 -10.23
C ARG A 57 2.08 2.71 -9.95
N PHE A 58 2.64 1.89 -10.82
CA PHE A 58 2.64 0.45 -10.72
C PHE A 58 4.05 -0.07 -10.54
N TYR A 59 4.24 -0.95 -9.55
CA TYR A 59 5.52 -1.58 -9.24
C TYR A 59 5.42 -3.09 -9.49
N ASP A 60 6.38 -3.67 -10.21
CA ASP A 60 6.56 -5.13 -10.20
C ASP A 60 7.62 -5.61 -9.22
N ASP A 61 7.87 -6.92 -9.17
CA ASP A 61 8.84 -7.52 -8.26
C ASP A 61 10.26 -6.93 -8.40
N GLU A 62 10.67 -6.50 -9.60
CA GLU A 62 11.98 -5.87 -9.80
C GLU A 62 11.97 -4.41 -9.31
N ASP A 63 10.92 -3.64 -9.63
CA ASP A 63 10.79 -2.27 -9.11
C ASP A 63 10.75 -2.25 -7.57
N VAL A 64 10.07 -3.24 -6.96
CA VAL A 64 10.03 -3.38 -5.50
C VAL A 64 11.41 -3.68 -4.94
N LYS A 65 12.19 -4.57 -5.57
CA LYS A 65 13.56 -4.87 -5.13
C LYS A 65 14.46 -3.66 -5.21
N ASP A 66 14.40 -2.91 -6.31
CA ASP A 66 15.21 -1.70 -6.53
C ASP A 66 14.83 -0.60 -5.55
N PHE A 67 13.53 -0.46 -5.28
CA PHE A 67 13.03 0.43 -4.23
C PHE A 67 13.59 0.05 -2.85
N LEU A 68 13.52 -1.22 -2.48
CA LEU A 68 14.00 -1.68 -1.18
C LEU A 68 15.51 -1.53 -1.04
N SER A 69 16.28 -1.94 -2.04
CA SER A 69 17.75 -1.84 -1.99
C SER A 69 18.23 -0.40 -1.85
N SER A 70 17.54 0.55 -2.49
CA SER A 70 17.91 1.96 -2.49
C SER A 70 17.43 2.72 -1.25
N ASN A 71 16.31 2.33 -0.66
CA ASN A 71 15.61 3.14 0.35
C ASN A 71 15.50 2.48 1.72
N PHE A 72 15.52 1.15 1.77
CA PHE A 72 15.23 0.33 2.94
C PHE A 72 16.07 -0.96 2.92
N PRO A 73 17.41 -0.87 2.79
CA PRO A 73 18.28 -2.03 2.58
C PRO A 73 18.18 -3.08 3.70
N GLU A 74 17.83 -2.67 4.92
CA GLU A 74 17.59 -3.55 6.07
C GLU A 74 16.38 -4.48 5.87
N PHE A 75 15.41 -4.10 5.04
CA PHE A 75 14.25 -4.92 4.71
C PHE A 75 14.50 -5.88 3.54
N TYR A 76 15.53 -5.63 2.71
CA TYR A 76 15.78 -6.37 1.48
C TYR A 76 16.01 -7.87 1.72
N THR A 77 16.81 -8.21 2.72
CA THR A 77 17.08 -9.62 3.08
C THR A 77 15.83 -10.33 3.57
N GLY A 78 14.99 -9.67 4.37
CA GLY A 78 13.73 -10.21 4.84
C GLY A 78 12.74 -10.42 3.70
N PHE A 79 12.61 -9.43 2.82
CA PHE A 79 11.75 -9.50 1.63
C PHE A 79 12.08 -10.71 0.75
N ASN A 80 13.37 -11.00 0.53
CA ASN A 80 13.80 -12.14 -0.27
C ASN A 80 13.50 -13.52 0.37
N LYS A 81 13.23 -13.58 1.68
CA LYS A 81 12.78 -14.81 2.35
C LYS A 81 11.29 -15.10 2.12
N ILE A 82 10.52 -14.10 1.68
CA ILE A 82 9.07 -14.23 1.49
C ILE A 82 8.77 -15.02 0.22
N LYS A 83 8.08 -16.16 0.39
CA LYS A 83 7.72 -17.06 -0.72
C LYS A 83 6.45 -16.63 -1.46
N PHE A 84 5.48 -16.06 -0.75
CA PHE A 84 4.17 -15.72 -1.29
C PHE A 84 4.14 -14.26 -1.76
N GLY A 85 3.71 -14.04 -3.02
CA GLY A 85 3.64 -12.70 -3.61
C GLY A 85 2.73 -11.74 -2.84
N ALA A 86 1.59 -12.23 -2.32
CA ALA A 86 0.71 -11.42 -1.48
C ALA A 86 1.44 -10.88 -0.24
N SER A 87 2.21 -11.73 0.44
CA SER A 87 3.00 -11.33 1.62
C SER A 87 4.17 -10.39 1.26
N LYS A 88 4.70 -10.45 0.04
CA LYS A 88 5.66 -9.43 -0.45
C LYS A 88 4.99 -8.07 -0.56
N SER A 89 3.78 -8.03 -1.12
CA SER A 89 2.98 -6.81 -1.21
C SER A 89 2.62 -6.24 0.16
N ASP A 90 2.34 -7.10 1.15
CA ASP A 90 2.09 -6.68 2.55
C ASP A 90 3.27 -5.91 3.14
N LEU A 91 4.50 -6.37 2.94
CA LEU A 91 5.68 -5.63 3.42
C LEU A 91 5.89 -4.34 2.62
N TRP A 92 5.79 -4.42 1.29
CA TRP A 92 6.07 -3.28 0.41
C TRP A 92 5.07 -2.12 0.61
N ARG A 93 3.77 -2.40 0.75
CA ARG A 93 2.74 -1.36 0.91
C ARG A 93 2.98 -0.46 2.12
N TYR A 94 3.52 -1.01 3.21
CA TYR A 94 3.88 -0.22 4.38
C TYR A 94 5.05 0.72 4.07
N LEU A 95 6.08 0.22 3.38
CA LEU A 95 7.29 1.00 3.10
C LEU A 95 7.06 2.09 2.04
N ILE A 96 6.26 1.81 0.99
CA ILE A 96 5.94 2.80 -0.04
C ILE A 96 5.08 3.94 0.53
N ILE A 97 4.06 3.61 1.34
CA ILE A 97 3.21 4.60 2.02
C ILE A 97 3.99 5.35 3.10
N TYR A 98 4.88 4.69 3.85
CA TYR A 98 5.74 5.39 4.80
C TYR A 98 6.63 6.42 4.10
N LYS A 99 7.27 6.06 2.98
CA LYS A 99 8.22 6.94 2.32
C LYS A 99 7.56 8.11 1.59
N TYR A 100 6.52 7.82 0.80
CA TYR A 100 5.94 8.80 -0.11
C TYR A 100 4.52 9.23 0.26
N GLY A 101 3.88 8.54 1.21
CA GLY A 101 2.45 8.68 1.42
C GLY A 101 1.65 8.23 0.20
N GLY A 102 0.44 8.76 0.08
CA GLY A 102 -0.47 8.51 -1.02
C GLY A 102 -1.43 7.39 -0.71
N VAL A 103 -1.83 6.65 -1.74
CA VAL A 103 -2.90 5.65 -1.70
C VAL A 103 -2.36 4.34 -2.25
N TYR A 104 -2.30 3.31 -1.42
CA TYR A 104 -2.08 1.93 -1.86
C TYR A 104 -3.44 1.24 -1.96
N ALA A 105 -3.67 0.52 -3.05
CA ALA A 105 -4.83 -0.37 -3.20
C ALA A 105 -4.42 -1.70 -3.83
N ASP A 106 -4.94 -2.83 -3.35
CA ASP A 106 -4.74 -4.12 -4.00
C ASP A 106 -5.21 -4.07 -5.46
N ILE A 107 -4.45 -4.69 -6.36
CA ILE A 107 -4.69 -4.62 -7.82
C ILE A 107 -5.98 -5.33 -8.25
N ASP A 108 -6.45 -6.29 -7.45
CA ASP A 108 -7.66 -7.06 -7.69
C ASP A 108 -8.92 -6.43 -7.07
N CYS A 109 -8.83 -5.18 -6.62
CA CYS A 109 -9.95 -4.43 -6.05
C CYS A 109 -10.55 -3.43 -7.04
N LEU A 110 -11.87 -3.50 -7.25
CA LEU A 110 -12.60 -2.53 -8.05
C LEU A 110 -12.83 -1.22 -7.29
N CYS A 111 -12.38 -0.11 -7.86
CA CYS A 111 -12.71 1.22 -7.37
C CYS A 111 -14.15 1.56 -7.78
N VAL A 112 -15.05 1.72 -6.81
CA VAL A 112 -16.47 2.06 -7.09
C VAL A 112 -16.72 3.56 -6.99
N ASN A 113 -16.07 4.23 -6.04
CA ASN A 113 -16.21 5.67 -5.77
C ASN A 113 -14.86 6.38 -5.88
N PRO A 114 -14.84 7.65 -6.29
CA PRO A 114 -13.60 8.43 -6.33
C PRO A 114 -13.09 8.74 -4.91
N LEU A 115 -11.77 8.78 -4.77
CA LEU A 115 -11.06 8.99 -3.51
C LEU A 115 -11.42 10.31 -2.81
N ARG A 116 -11.80 11.35 -3.55
CA ARG A 116 -12.28 12.62 -2.99
C ARG A 116 -13.55 12.49 -2.12
N GLN A 117 -14.24 11.36 -2.17
CA GLN A 117 -15.36 11.06 -1.26
C GLN A 117 -14.90 10.42 0.06
N TRP A 118 -13.66 9.94 0.13
CA TRP A 118 -13.10 9.24 1.30
C TRP A 118 -12.02 10.06 2.00
N ILE A 119 -11.35 10.96 1.27
CA ILE A 119 -10.27 11.80 1.77
C ILE A 119 -10.74 13.25 1.81
N ASP A 120 -10.75 13.84 3.01
CA ASP A 120 -10.97 15.27 3.22
C ASP A 120 -9.65 16.04 3.43
N SER A 121 -9.72 17.37 3.51
CA SER A 121 -8.54 18.24 3.65
C SER A 121 -7.80 18.07 5.00
N SER A 122 -8.45 17.49 6.00
CA SER A 122 -7.88 17.25 7.33
C SER A 122 -7.27 15.87 7.48
N SER A 123 -7.65 14.93 6.61
CA SER A 123 -7.27 13.52 6.62
C SER A 123 -5.77 13.32 6.61
N MET A 124 -5.26 12.50 7.53
CA MET A 124 -3.83 12.14 7.63
C MET A 124 -3.60 10.64 7.47
N TYR A 125 -4.60 9.82 7.80
CA TYR A 125 -4.61 8.38 7.61
C TYR A 125 -6.06 7.91 7.43
N VAL A 126 -6.32 7.18 6.35
CA VAL A 126 -7.63 6.59 6.04
C VAL A 126 -7.39 5.15 5.58
N THR A 127 -8.22 4.23 6.07
CA THR A 127 -8.16 2.79 5.75
C THR A 127 -9.55 2.16 5.92
N GLN A 128 -9.72 0.92 5.48
CA GLN A 128 -10.94 0.15 5.75
C GLN A 128 -10.86 -0.49 7.14
N LEU A 129 -11.96 -0.41 7.89
CA LEU A 129 -12.19 -1.25 9.06
C LEU A 129 -12.95 -2.52 8.65
N GLY A 130 -12.39 -3.67 9.04
CA GLY A 130 -13.04 -4.97 8.90
C GLY A 130 -14.23 -5.11 9.84
N THR A 131 -15.03 -6.16 9.62
CA THR A 131 -16.24 -6.45 10.41
C THR A 131 -15.94 -6.59 11.90
N ASN A 132 -14.74 -7.05 12.26
CA ASN A 132 -14.31 -7.22 13.65
C ASN A 132 -13.57 -5.99 14.19
N LYS A 133 -13.66 -4.84 13.50
CA LYS A 133 -12.91 -3.60 13.80
C LYS A 133 -11.40 -3.74 13.69
N ASP A 134 -10.95 -4.79 13.02
CA ASP A 134 -9.57 -4.95 12.56
C ASP A 134 -9.28 -3.98 11.42
N ILE A 135 -8.02 -3.60 11.26
CA ILE A 135 -7.59 -2.74 10.15
C ILE A 135 -7.33 -3.64 8.95
N CYS A 136 -8.11 -3.48 7.89
CA CYS A 136 -7.84 -4.17 6.64
C CYS A 136 -6.76 -3.44 5.86
N GLN A 137 -5.79 -4.19 5.35
CA GLN A 137 -4.60 -3.61 4.70
C GLN A 137 -4.69 -3.49 3.18
N TRP A 138 -5.79 -3.93 2.55
CA TRP A 138 -5.95 -3.87 1.09
C TRP A 138 -6.00 -2.42 0.56
N LEU A 139 -6.40 -1.45 1.40
CA LEU A 139 -6.43 -0.02 1.09
C LEU A 139 -5.76 0.77 2.21
N LEU A 140 -4.70 1.48 1.91
CA LEU A 140 -3.97 2.33 2.85
C LEU A 140 -3.77 3.72 2.25
N MET A 141 -4.25 4.76 2.94
CA MET A 141 -4.13 6.14 2.47
C MET A 141 -3.49 6.98 3.57
N SER A 142 -2.32 7.58 3.34
CA SER A 142 -1.70 8.38 4.40
C SER A 142 -0.72 9.44 3.90
N ILE A 143 -0.44 10.39 4.77
CA ILE A 143 0.70 11.30 4.63
C ILE A 143 2.03 10.52 4.72
N PRO A 144 3.11 11.00 4.08
CA PRO A 144 4.44 10.43 4.26
C PRO A 144 4.88 10.55 5.72
N GLY A 145 5.72 9.61 6.16
CA GLY A 145 6.34 9.61 7.48
C GLY A 145 5.43 9.17 8.63
N ASN A 146 4.21 8.71 8.36
CA ASN A 146 3.33 8.22 9.43
C ASN A 146 3.95 6.97 10.12
N PRO A 147 4.28 7.04 11.42
CA PRO A 147 5.10 6.03 12.09
C PRO A 147 4.45 4.65 12.18
N ILE A 148 3.12 4.56 12.04
CA ILE A 148 2.42 3.27 12.10
C ILE A 148 2.88 2.30 11.02
N PHE A 149 3.21 2.80 9.82
CA PHE A 149 3.63 1.97 8.69
C PHE A 149 5.06 1.45 8.86
N LEU A 150 5.98 2.29 9.33
CA LEU A 150 7.33 1.83 9.63
C LEU A 150 7.30 0.78 10.74
N LYS A 151 6.52 1.00 11.81
CA LYS A 151 6.35 0.02 12.89
C LYS A 151 5.73 -1.29 12.40
N ALA A 152 4.75 -1.23 11.50
CA ALA A 152 4.16 -2.43 10.89
C ALA A 152 5.16 -3.18 9.99
N ALA A 153 5.99 -2.46 9.24
CA ALA A 153 7.06 -3.06 8.43
C ALA A 153 8.13 -3.71 9.31
N GLU A 154 8.63 -3.02 10.34
CA GLU A 154 9.60 -3.55 11.31
C GLU A 154 9.08 -4.84 11.96
N ARG A 155 7.81 -4.83 12.39
CA ARG A 155 7.18 -6.01 12.98
C ARG A 155 7.04 -7.16 11.99
N SER A 156 6.70 -6.87 10.74
CA SER A 156 6.67 -7.87 9.67
C SER A 156 8.05 -8.49 9.46
N LEU A 157 9.11 -7.68 9.45
CA LEU A 157 10.49 -8.15 9.31
C LEU A 157 10.93 -9.05 10.48
N GLU A 158 10.60 -8.68 11.72
CA GLU A 158 10.81 -9.53 12.90
C GLU A 158 10.14 -10.90 12.74
N ASN A 159 8.86 -10.92 12.37
CA ASN A 159 8.09 -12.15 12.19
C ASN A 159 8.72 -13.04 11.10
N ILE A 160 9.14 -12.44 9.98
CA ILE A 160 9.82 -13.16 8.89
C ILE A 160 11.13 -13.77 9.37
N ASN A 161 11.95 -13.01 10.11
CA ASN A 161 13.23 -13.49 10.62
C ASN A 161 13.09 -14.60 11.66
N ASN A 162 12.01 -14.57 12.44
CA ASN A 162 11.69 -15.58 13.44
C ASN A 162 10.91 -16.78 12.88
N ASN A 163 10.66 -16.85 11.56
CA ASN A 163 9.82 -17.85 10.90
C ASN A 163 8.42 -18.00 11.53
N GLN A 164 7.87 -16.90 12.05
CA GLN A 164 6.59 -16.89 12.72
C GLN A 164 5.47 -16.89 11.68
N SER A 165 4.76 -18.01 11.54
CA SER A 165 3.67 -18.19 10.55
C SER A 165 2.30 -17.69 11.02
N LYS A 166 2.17 -17.35 12.31
CA LYS A 166 0.95 -16.77 12.89
C LYS A 166 1.26 -15.39 13.42
N ALA A 167 0.60 -14.37 12.86
CA ALA A 167 0.53 -13.08 13.48
C ALA A 167 -0.39 -13.18 14.71
N SER A 168 0.16 -13.10 15.92
CA SER A 168 -0.60 -12.78 17.12
C SER A 168 -0.58 -11.26 17.26
N TYR A 169 -1.75 -10.64 17.11
CA TYR A 169 -1.90 -9.19 17.21
C TYR A 169 -2.50 -8.86 18.58
N TYR A 170 -1.77 -8.03 19.32
CA TYR A 170 -2.17 -7.58 20.66
C TYR A 170 -2.65 -6.13 20.66
N GLY A 171 -2.80 -5.49 19.49
CA GLY A 171 -3.18 -4.08 19.39
C GLY A 171 -2.02 -3.10 19.61
N PHE A 172 -2.30 -1.82 19.37
CA PHE A 172 -1.43 -0.72 19.77
C PHE A 172 -2.20 0.22 20.70
N LYS A 173 -1.50 0.82 21.65
CA LYS A 173 -2.00 1.90 22.50
C LYS A 173 -1.25 3.18 22.17
N PHE A 174 -1.98 4.29 22.06
CA PHE A 174 -1.38 5.62 22.03
C PHE A 174 -1.17 6.08 23.47
N ILE A 175 0.07 6.25 23.88
CA ILE A 175 0.44 6.77 25.20
C ILE A 175 1.40 7.93 24.98
N ASN A 176 1.06 9.13 25.45
CA ASN A 176 1.91 10.33 25.34
C ASN A 176 2.40 10.64 23.91
N ASN A 177 1.53 10.52 22.90
CA ASN A 177 1.87 10.62 21.47
C ASN A 177 2.84 9.56 20.91
N GLU A 178 3.13 8.51 21.67
CA GLU A 178 3.89 7.36 21.21
C GLU A 178 2.97 6.18 20.93
N ILE A 179 3.28 5.43 19.86
CA ILE A 179 2.62 4.17 19.53
C ILE A 179 3.33 3.06 20.30
N LEU A 180 2.69 2.54 21.33
CA LEU A 180 3.17 1.40 22.09
C LEU A 180 2.44 0.13 21.65
N ILE A 181 3.19 -0.94 21.44
CA ILE A 181 2.63 -2.27 21.19
C ILE A 181 2.07 -2.77 22.54
N SER A 182 0.77 -3.01 22.62
CA SER A 182 0.20 -3.65 23.81
C SER A 182 0.64 -5.11 23.75
N ILE A 183 1.14 -5.67 24.84
CA ILE A 183 1.37 -7.10 24.99
C ILE A 183 0.59 -7.42 26.26
N ASP A 184 -0.54 -8.12 26.13
CA ASP A 184 -1.24 -8.66 27.31
C ASP A 184 -0.47 -9.88 27.84
#